data_AF-A0A945W3L9-F1
#
_entry.id   AF-A0A945W3L9-F1
#
_cell.length_a   1.000
_cell.length_b   1.000
_cell.length_c   1.000
_cell.angle_alpha   90.00
_cell.angle_beta   90.00
_cell.angle_gamma   90.00
#
_symmetry.space_group_name_H-M   'P 1'
#
loop_
_entity.id
_entity.type
_entity.pdbx_description
1 polymer ?
#
loop_
_entity_poly.entity_id
_entity_poly.type
_entity_poly.pdbx_seq_one_letter_code
_entity_poly.pdbx_strand_id
1 'polypeptide(L)'
;MPLVIPAVFFVGLGLYVVGAWTHKKFHNCNFIVGFKELLKSTWNVQLIVLMIVVSVLLPKTLKPQRFDKYGIKVVGQWIRTNSHKPSPVVLSDSSRNAYYAGGKHVQMYGINDALGVAEAKKVDYMLIIQRDYDVIEKEILLYIKDKKIELAYKYPEKKPLNKRSVFLYKVLH
;
A
#
# COMPACT_ATOMS: atom_id res chain seq x y z
N MET A 1 8.34 -5.53 -11.48
CA MET A 1 9.06 -6.77 -11.13
C MET A 1 10.40 -7.03 -11.86
N PRO A 2 10.87 -6.27 -12.89
CA PRO A 2 12.13 -6.63 -13.58
C PRO A 2 13.42 -6.22 -12.83
N LEU A 3 13.31 -5.35 -11.81
CA LEU A 3 14.46 -4.86 -11.03
C LEU A 3 14.85 -5.75 -9.83
N VAL A 4 14.01 -6.71 -9.45
CA VAL A 4 14.24 -7.54 -8.26
C VAL A 4 15.32 -8.58 -8.51
N ILE A 5 15.32 -9.18 -9.70
CA ILE A 5 16.28 -10.24 -10.06
C ILE A 5 17.71 -9.69 -10.14
N PRO A 6 18.00 -8.58 -10.85
CA PRO A 6 19.33 -7.98 -10.81
C PRO A 6 19.73 -7.58 -9.39
N ALA A 7 18.84 -6.96 -8.62
CA ALA A 7 19.16 -6.51 -7.26
C ALA A 7 19.57 -7.66 -6.34
N VAL A 8 18.91 -8.82 -6.39
CA VAL A 8 19.27 -9.98 -5.55
C VAL A 8 20.64 -10.56 -5.93
N PHE A 9 20.94 -10.68 -7.22
CA PHE A 9 22.23 -11.20 -7.69
C PHE A 9 23.40 -10.21 -7.45
N PHE A 10 23.18 -8.92 -7.68
CA PHE A 10 24.20 -7.89 -7.47
C PHE A 10 24.50 -7.63 -5.99
N VAL A 11 23.54 -7.81 -5.08
CA VAL A 11 23.78 -7.74 -3.63
C VAL A 11 24.70 -8.86 -3.15
N GLY A 12 24.49 -10.10 -3.63
CA GLY A 12 25.35 -11.24 -3.30
C GLY A 12 26.78 -11.08 -3.79
N LEU A 13 26.96 -10.65 -5.06
CA LEU A 13 28.27 -10.33 -5.63
C LEU A 13 28.95 -9.17 -4.89
N GLY A 14 28.21 -8.12 -4.55
CA GLY A 14 28.73 -6.98 -3.78
C GLY A 14 29.23 -7.40 -2.40
N LEU A 15 28.45 -8.21 -1.67
CA LEU A 15 28.85 -8.76 -0.36
C LEU A 15 30.09 -9.63 -0.46
N TYR A 16 30.19 -10.49 -1.47
CA TYR A 16 31.35 -11.34 -1.68
C TYR A 16 32.61 -10.53 -2.00
N VAL A 17 32.53 -9.56 -2.90
CA VAL A 17 33.67 -8.70 -3.28
C VAL A 17 34.13 -7.84 -2.11
N VAL A 18 33.19 -7.23 -1.37
CA VAL A 18 33.51 -6.44 -0.17
C VAL A 18 34.13 -7.34 0.90
N GLY A 19 33.58 -8.53 1.11
CA GLY A 19 34.08 -9.52 2.07
C GLY A 19 35.47 -10.06 1.73
N ALA A 20 35.73 -10.37 0.46
CA ALA A 20 37.04 -10.81 0.00
C ALA A 20 38.09 -9.68 0.10
N TRP A 21 37.68 -8.43 -0.18
CA TRP A 21 38.54 -7.27 -0.06
C TRP A 21 38.87 -6.93 1.39
N THR A 22 37.88 -6.94 2.29
CA THR A 22 38.13 -6.78 3.73
C THR A 22 38.97 -7.93 4.27
N HIS A 23 38.70 -9.17 3.88
CA HIS A 23 39.52 -10.30 4.30
C HIS A 23 40.98 -10.11 3.87
N LYS A 24 41.25 -9.79 2.61
CA LYS A 24 42.61 -9.56 2.09
C LYS A 24 43.33 -8.39 2.77
N LYS A 25 42.59 -7.32 3.13
CA LYS A 25 43.17 -6.10 3.71
C LYS A 25 43.36 -6.18 5.23
N PHE A 26 42.54 -6.96 5.92
CA PHE A 26 42.58 -7.10 7.39
C PHE A 26 43.23 -8.41 7.87
N HIS A 27 43.58 -9.35 6.99
CA HIS A 27 44.24 -10.61 7.37
C HIS A 27 45.56 -10.40 8.13
N ASN A 28 46.30 -9.33 7.83
CA ASN A 28 47.64 -9.09 8.37
C ASN A 28 47.74 -7.84 9.26
N CYS A 29 46.62 -7.21 9.63
CA CYS A 29 46.62 -5.99 10.44
C CYS A 29 45.52 -6.05 11.50
N ASN A 30 45.83 -5.58 12.72
CA ASN A 30 44.80 -5.35 13.73
C ASN A 30 43.68 -4.49 13.14
N PHE A 31 42.43 -4.87 13.36
CA PHE A 31 41.23 -4.22 12.80
C PHE A 31 41.25 -2.69 12.94
N ILE A 32 41.75 -2.19 14.07
CA ILE A 32 41.89 -0.76 14.38
C ILE A 32 42.89 -0.06 13.45
N VAL A 33 44.00 -0.72 13.10
CA VAL A 33 45.06 -0.17 12.24
C VAL A 33 44.57 -0.07 10.79
N GLY A 34 43.94 -1.13 10.28
CA GLY A 34 43.38 -1.13 8.92
C GLY A 34 42.23 -0.13 8.75
N PHE A 35 41.44 0.11 9.80
CA PHE A 35 40.37 1.12 9.79
C PHE A 35 40.95 2.55 9.77
N LYS A 36 42.02 2.81 10.54
CA LYS A 36 42.73 4.09 10.56
C LYS A 36 43.37 4.42 9.21
N GLU A 37 43.90 3.40 8.52
CA GLU A 37 44.47 3.54 7.18
C GLU A 37 43.39 3.76 6.11
N LEU A 38 42.23 3.11 6.24
CA LEU A 38 41.07 3.30 5.37
C LEU A 38 40.53 4.74 5.42
N LEU A 39 40.45 5.31 6.62
CA LEU A 39 39.99 6.67 6.87
C LEU A 39 41.01 7.77 6.50
N LYS A 40 42.24 7.39 6.17
CA LYS A 40 43.30 8.34 5.81
C LYS A 40 43.10 8.95 4.41
N SER A 41 42.38 8.25 3.53
CA SER A 41 42.03 8.74 2.19
C SER A 41 40.66 9.40 2.22
N THR A 42 40.64 10.70 1.91
CA THR A 42 39.41 11.50 1.79
C THR A 42 38.42 10.91 0.80
N TRP A 43 38.90 10.32 -0.29
CA TRP A 43 38.08 9.63 -1.30
C TRP A 43 37.34 8.41 -0.73
N ASN A 44 38.04 7.59 0.07
CA ASN A 44 37.43 6.42 0.69
C ASN A 44 36.39 6.82 1.74
N VAL A 45 36.67 7.87 2.51
CA VAL A 45 35.72 8.41 3.49
C VAL A 45 34.46 8.92 2.80
N GLN A 46 34.61 9.66 1.69
CA GLN A 46 33.46 10.15 0.90
C GLN A 46 32.61 9.01 0.36
N LEU A 47 33.20 7.94 -0.16
CA LEU A 47 32.48 6.75 -0.63
C LEU A 47 31.72 6.03 0.49
N ILE A 48 32.33 5.87 1.66
CA ILE A 48 31.69 5.25 2.83
C ILE A 48 30.49 6.08 3.29
N VAL A 49 30.67 7.41 3.39
CA VAL A 49 29.58 8.33 3.75
C VAL A 49 28.45 8.25 2.72
N LEU A 50 28.77 8.27 1.43
CA LEU A 50 27.77 8.13 0.35
C LEU A 50 27.00 6.81 0.48
N MET A 51 27.68 5.69 0.74
CA MET A 51 27.05 4.39 0.92
C MET A 51 26.11 4.36 2.14
N ILE A 52 26.50 4.99 3.25
CA ILE A 52 25.65 5.11 4.45
C ILE A 52 24.44 5.98 4.13
N VAL A 53 24.64 7.12 3.48
CA VAL A 53 23.57 8.05 3.09
C VAL A 53 22.57 7.34 2.18
N VAL A 54 23.03 6.65 1.13
CA VAL A 54 22.15 5.86 0.25
C VAL A 54 21.46 4.74 1.05
N SER A 55 22.18 3.95 1.85
CA SER A 55 21.57 2.84 2.59
C SER A 55 20.53 3.28 3.63
N VAL A 56 20.66 4.49 4.20
CA VAL A 56 19.72 5.02 5.21
C VAL A 56 18.59 5.84 4.59
N LEU A 57 18.88 6.64 3.56
CA LEU A 57 17.90 7.53 2.92
C LEU A 57 17.10 6.82 1.82
N LEU A 58 17.71 5.91 1.07
CA LEU A 58 17.04 5.20 -0.03
C LEU A 58 15.83 4.40 0.49
N PRO A 59 15.88 3.62 1.60
CA PRO A 59 14.69 2.92 2.09
C PRO A 59 13.57 3.88 2.55
N LYS A 60 13.93 5.04 3.11
CA LYS A 60 12.96 6.05 3.55
C LYS A 60 12.28 6.74 2.38
N THR A 61 12.99 6.96 1.28
CA THR A 61 12.48 7.58 0.05
C THR A 61 11.79 6.57 -0.89
N LEU A 62 12.19 5.30 -0.83
CA LEU A 62 11.54 4.18 -1.51
C LEU A 62 10.29 3.67 -0.78
N LYS A 63 9.85 4.33 0.29
CA LYS A 63 8.60 3.99 0.96
C LYS A 63 7.52 3.92 -0.13
N PRO A 64 6.88 2.75 -0.34
CA PRO A 64 6.12 2.51 -1.54
C PRO A 64 5.07 3.59 -1.70
N GLN A 65 5.27 4.45 -2.70
CA GLN A 65 4.36 5.51 -3.03
C GLN A 65 3.01 4.83 -3.28
N ARG A 66 2.01 5.13 -2.44
CA ARG A 66 0.63 4.58 -2.48
C ARG A 66 0.34 3.29 -1.71
N PHE A 67 1.18 2.89 -0.73
CA PHE A 67 0.80 1.76 0.14
C PHE A 67 -0.53 1.99 0.88
N ASP A 68 -0.85 3.24 1.19
CA ASP A 68 -2.13 3.69 1.76
C ASP A 68 -3.33 3.43 0.84
N LYS A 69 -3.13 3.36 -0.48
CA LYS A 69 -4.20 3.13 -1.48
C LYS A 69 -4.29 1.67 -1.92
N TYR A 70 -3.48 0.78 -1.35
CA TYR A 70 -3.47 -0.63 -1.72
C TYR A 70 -4.81 -1.32 -1.44
N GLY A 71 -5.44 -1.04 -0.29
CA GLY A 71 -6.75 -1.60 0.05
C GLY A 71 -7.83 -1.28 -0.99
N ILE A 72 -7.88 -0.03 -1.46
CA ILE A 72 -8.81 0.41 -2.51
C ILE A 72 -8.63 -0.41 -3.81
N LYS A 73 -7.38 -0.72 -4.16
CA LYS A 73 -7.08 -1.56 -5.33
C LYS A 73 -7.58 -2.99 -5.13
N VAL A 74 -7.31 -3.59 -3.97
CA VAL A 74 -7.74 -4.96 -3.65
C VAL A 74 -9.26 -5.06 -3.70
N VAL A 75 -9.96 -4.11 -3.09
CA VAL A 75 -11.43 -4.07 -3.10
C VAL A 75 -11.98 -3.90 -4.52
N GLY A 76 -11.40 -2.99 -5.33
CA GLY A 76 -11.82 -2.84 -6.73
C GLY A 76 -11.62 -4.11 -7.57
N GLN A 77 -10.49 -4.79 -7.39
CA GLN A 77 -10.25 -6.08 -8.04
C GLN A 77 -11.23 -7.16 -7.57
N TRP A 78 -11.59 -7.16 -6.28
CA TRP A 78 -12.61 -8.06 -5.75
C TRP A 78 -13.96 -7.85 -6.43
N ILE A 79 -14.41 -6.59 -6.60
CA ILE A 79 -15.66 -6.26 -7.31
C ILE A 79 -15.62 -6.80 -8.76
N ARG A 80 -14.50 -6.61 -9.45
CA ARG A 80 -14.33 -7.07 -10.83
C ARG A 80 -14.53 -8.59 -10.96
N THR A 81 -14.08 -9.36 -9.99
CA THR A 81 -14.18 -10.82 -10.00
C THR A 81 -15.54 -11.32 -9.51
N ASN A 82 -16.22 -10.60 -8.60
CA ASN A 82 -17.41 -11.10 -7.89
C ASN A 82 -18.73 -10.41 -8.28
N SER A 83 -18.72 -9.28 -8.99
CA SER A 83 -19.95 -8.52 -9.23
C SER A 83 -20.90 -9.13 -10.26
N HIS A 84 -20.46 -10.13 -11.03
CA HIS A 84 -21.21 -10.75 -12.14
C HIS A 84 -21.79 -9.76 -13.17
N LYS A 85 -21.39 -8.48 -13.10
CA LYS A 85 -21.88 -7.37 -13.91
C LYS A 85 -20.68 -6.76 -14.65
N PRO A 86 -20.79 -6.50 -15.97
CA PRO A 86 -19.66 -6.01 -16.77
C PRO A 86 -19.22 -4.59 -16.40
N SER A 87 -20.12 -3.77 -15.85
CA SER A 87 -19.83 -2.38 -15.44
C SER A 87 -20.56 -2.06 -14.13
N PRO A 88 -20.03 -2.48 -12.97
CA PRO A 88 -20.63 -2.17 -11.67
C PRO A 88 -20.56 -0.68 -11.37
N VAL A 89 -21.61 -0.12 -10.77
CA VAL A 89 -21.67 1.26 -10.32
C VAL A 89 -21.18 1.30 -8.88
N VAL A 90 -20.10 2.03 -8.63
CA VAL A 90 -19.44 2.10 -7.33
C VAL A 90 -19.50 3.50 -6.77
N LEU A 91 -20.11 3.65 -5.60
CA LEU A 91 -20.17 4.89 -4.82
C LEU A 91 -18.95 4.99 -3.89
N SER A 92 -18.19 6.07 -4.01
CA SER A 92 -17.00 6.31 -3.17
C SER A 92 -16.51 7.75 -3.25
N ASP A 93 -15.65 8.11 -2.31
CA ASP A 93 -14.91 9.38 -2.28
C ASP A 93 -13.91 9.53 -3.45
N SER A 94 -13.50 8.43 -4.07
CA SER A 94 -12.44 8.38 -5.08
C SER A 94 -12.76 7.42 -6.22
N SER A 95 -12.66 7.92 -7.45
CA SER A 95 -12.91 7.19 -8.71
C SER A 95 -12.01 5.97 -8.97
N ARG A 96 -10.90 5.85 -8.23
CA ARG A 96 -9.93 4.75 -8.40
C ARG A 96 -10.53 3.37 -8.17
N ASN A 97 -11.46 3.22 -7.23
CA ASN A 97 -12.04 1.90 -6.95
C ASN A 97 -12.88 1.41 -8.14
N ALA A 98 -13.69 2.28 -8.75
CA ALA A 98 -14.50 2.00 -9.91
C ALA A 98 -13.60 1.69 -11.11
N TYR A 99 -12.51 2.45 -11.29
CA TYR A 99 -11.51 2.15 -12.30
C TYR A 99 -10.93 0.73 -12.15
N TYR A 100 -10.54 0.32 -10.93
CA TYR A 100 -10.03 -1.04 -10.69
C TYR A 100 -11.11 -2.11 -10.84
N ALA A 101 -12.36 -1.77 -10.55
CA ALA A 101 -13.52 -2.64 -10.76
C ALA A 101 -13.94 -2.77 -12.23
N GLY A 102 -13.42 -1.92 -13.13
CA GLY A 102 -13.92 -1.82 -14.51
C GLY A 102 -15.33 -1.23 -14.60
N GLY A 103 -15.71 -0.44 -13.60
CA GLY A 103 -17.06 0.06 -13.40
C GLY A 103 -17.22 1.58 -13.55
N LYS A 104 -18.41 2.07 -13.23
CA LYS A 104 -18.74 3.50 -13.22
C LYS A 104 -18.59 4.07 -11.81
N HIS A 105 -17.98 5.24 -11.70
CA HIS A 105 -17.83 5.93 -10.43
C HIS A 105 -19.02 6.84 -10.16
N VAL A 106 -19.49 6.83 -8.92
CA VAL A 106 -20.38 7.84 -8.36
C VAL A 106 -19.66 8.50 -7.18
N GLN A 107 -19.54 9.82 -7.22
CA GLN A 107 -18.92 10.59 -6.15
C GLN A 107 -19.78 10.54 -4.89
N MET A 108 -19.17 10.12 -3.78
CA MET A 108 -19.72 10.28 -2.44
C MET A 108 -19.19 11.59 -1.84
N TYR A 109 -20.09 12.49 -1.47
CA TYR A 109 -19.74 13.76 -0.78
C TYR A 109 -19.84 13.63 0.74
N GLY A 110 -20.72 12.73 1.20
CA GLY A 110 -20.94 12.38 2.58
C GLY A 110 -21.80 11.12 2.64
N ILE A 111 -21.79 10.47 3.79
CA ILE A 111 -22.53 9.22 4.02
C ILE A 111 -24.02 9.44 4.25
N ASN A 112 -24.41 10.61 4.80
CA ASN A 112 -25.79 10.94 5.12
C ASN A 112 -26.66 10.87 3.85
N ASP A 113 -26.12 11.38 2.75
CA ASP A 113 -26.77 11.33 1.44
C ASP A 113 -26.38 10.09 0.62
N ALA A 114 -25.42 9.28 1.09
CA ALA A 114 -24.85 8.19 0.30
C ALA A 114 -25.91 7.15 -0.08
N LEU A 115 -26.85 6.83 0.81
CA LEU A 115 -27.92 5.90 0.48
C LEU A 115 -28.94 6.48 -0.51
N GLY A 116 -29.35 7.73 -0.31
CA GLY A 116 -30.23 8.39 -1.26
C GLY A 116 -29.60 8.48 -2.66
N VAL A 117 -28.31 8.78 -2.72
CA VAL A 117 -27.52 8.75 -3.96
C VAL A 117 -27.38 7.33 -4.51
N ALA A 118 -27.20 6.33 -3.63
CA ALA A 118 -27.09 4.93 -4.03
C ALA A 118 -28.38 4.40 -4.66
N GLU A 119 -29.52 4.69 -4.06
CA GLU A 119 -30.85 4.36 -4.58
C GLU A 119 -31.11 5.12 -5.89
N ALA A 120 -30.93 6.45 -5.91
CA ALA A 120 -31.20 7.29 -7.07
C ALA A 120 -30.34 6.92 -8.30
N LYS A 121 -29.08 6.54 -8.08
CA LYS A 121 -28.14 6.19 -9.15
C LYS A 121 -27.99 4.69 -9.39
N LYS A 122 -28.79 3.85 -8.71
CA LYS A 122 -28.73 2.38 -8.82
C LYS A 122 -27.31 1.85 -8.64
N VAL A 123 -26.68 2.29 -7.56
CA VAL A 123 -25.32 1.89 -7.18
C VAL A 123 -25.33 0.42 -6.79
N ASP A 124 -24.37 -0.36 -7.30
CA ASP A 124 -24.22 -1.77 -6.94
C ASP A 124 -23.39 -1.93 -5.64
N TYR A 125 -22.38 -1.08 -5.46
CA TYR A 125 -21.45 -1.16 -4.34
C TYR A 125 -21.11 0.21 -3.74
N MET A 126 -21.00 0.28 -2.43
CA MET A 126 -20.52 1.44 -1.67
C MET A 126 -19.22 1.11 -0.96
N LEU A 127 -18.19 1.94 -1.14
CA LEU A 127 -16.89 1.75 -0.50
C LEU A 127 -16.68 2.82 0.58
N ILE A 128 -16.34 2.37 1.78
CA ILE A 128 -16.12 3.22 2.95
C ILE A 128 -14.75 2.91 3.55
N ILE A 129 -13.94 3.93 3.81
CA ILE A 129 -12.64 3.78 4.46
C ILE A 129 -12.85 3.91 5.97
N GLN A 130 -12.04 3.22 6.79
CA GLN A 130 -12.16 3.25 8.26
C GLN A 130 -12.28 4.66 8.84
N ARG A 131 -11.50 5.62 8.30
CA ARG A 131 -11.55 7.02 8.75
C ARG A 131 -12.96 7.59 8.68
N ASP A 132 -13.71 7.26 7.64
CA ASP A 132 -15.07 7.75 7.42
C ASP A 132 -16.07 6.89 8.21
N TYR A 133 -15.80 5.59 8.32
CA TYR A 133 -16.59 4.66 9.15
C TYR A 133 -16.64 5.09 10.62
N ASP A 134 -15.49 5.45 11.22
CA ASP A 134 -15.40 5.83 12.64
C ASP A 134 -16.25 7.05 12.98
N VAL A 135 -16.47 7.95 12.01
CA VAL A 135 -17.26 9.18 12.20
C VAL A 135 -18.75 8.88 12.09
N ILE A 136 -19.15 7.84 11.35
CA ILE A 136 -20.54 7.68 10.89
C ILE A 136 -21.11 6.27 11.13
N GLU A 137 -20.52 5.53 12.05
CA GLU A 137 -20.92 4.18 12.41
C GLU A 137 -22.43 4.04 12.68
N LYS A 138 -23.06 5.03 13.32
CA LYS A 138 -24.49 4.99 13.67
C LYS A 138 -25.42 4.87 12.45
N GLU A 139 -25.17 5.62 11.38
CA GLU A 139 -26.04 5.60 10.18
C GLU A 139 -25.83 4.32 9.36
N ILE A 140 -24.57 3.90 9.20
CA ILE A 140 -24.25 2.63 8.52
C ILE A 140 -24.91 1.45 9.26
N LEU A 141 -24.90 1.46 10.59
CA LEU A 141 -25.57 0.43 11.39
C LEU A 141 -27.09 0.43 11.19
N LEU A 142 -27.74 1.58 11.04
CA LEU A 142 -29.16 1.65 10.70
C LEU A 142 -29.42 1.01 9.33
N TYR A 143 -28.60 1.33 8.34
CA TYR A 143 -28.75 0.81 6.98
C TYR A 143 -28.51 -0.71 6.87
N ILE A 144 -27.60 -1.24 7.69
CA ILE A 144 -27.40 -2.69 7.83
C ILE A 144 -28.61 -3.33 8.52
N LYS A 145 -29.14 -2.72 9.59
CA LYS A 145 -30.35 -3.22 10.29
C LYS A 145 -31.57 -3.26 9.37
N ASP A 146 -31.74 -2.23 8.55
CA ASP A 146 -32.82 -2.10 7.58
C ASP A 146 -32.62 -2.97 6.33
N LYS A 147 -31.52 -3.75 6.27
CA LYS A 147 -31.13 -4.60 5.13
C LYS A 147 -31.08 -3.84 3.79
N LYS A 148 -30.72 -2.55 3.82
CA LYS A 148 -30.50 -1.75 2.61
C LYS A 148 -29.11 -1.97 2.03
N ILE A 149 -28.15 -2.33 2.89
CA ILE A 149 -26.78 -2.62 2.51
C ILE A 149 -26.29 -3.87 3.24
N GLU A 150 -25.41 -4.62 2.59
CA GLU A 150 -24.77 -5.82 3.15
C GLU A 150 -23.25 -5.71 3.01
N LEU A 151 -22.49 -6.09 4.03
CA LEU A 151 -21.02 -6.10 3.93
C LEU A 151 -20.59 -7.24 2.99
N ALA A 152 -20.11 -6.88 1.81
CA ALA A 152 -19.66 -7.84 0.80
C ALA A 152 -18.18 -8.22 0.98
N TYR A 153 -17.35 -7.25 1.37
CA TYR A 153 -15.91 -7.47 1.52
C TYR A 153 -15.27 -6.50 2.50
N LYS A 154 -14.19 -6.94 3.16
CA LYS A 154 -13.41 -6.14 4.10
C LYS A 154 -11.93 -6.35 3.87
N TYR A 155 -11.18 -5.27 3.75
CA TYR A 155 -9.72 -5.31 3.68
C TYR A 155 -9.10 -4.49 4.81
N PRO A 156 -8.02 -4.96 5.47
CA PRO A 156 -7.54 -6.33 5.49
C PRO A 156 -8.49 -7.27 6.26
N GLU A 157 -8.64 -8.51 5.79
CA GLU A 157 -9.57 -9.50 6.39
C GLU A 157 -9.13 -9.96 7.78
N LYS A 158 -7.86 -10.30 7.94
CA LYS A 158 -7.31 -11.00 9.13
C LYS A 158 -6.55 -10.09 10.11
N LYS A 159 -6.47 -8.79 9.83
CA LYS A 159 -5.72 -7.84 10.66
C LYS A 159 -6.68 -6.98 11.48
N PRO A 160 -6.25 -6.50 12.66
CA PRO A 160 -7.02 -5.50 13.41
C PRO A 160 -7.30 -4.28 12.52
N LEU A 161 -8.46 -3.67 12.74
CA LEU A 161 -8.88 -2.48 12.03
C LEU A 161 -7.82 -1.38 12.21
N ASN A 162 -7.51 -0.69 11.12
CA ASN A 162 -6.61 0.44 11.13
C ASN A 162 -7.13 1.51 10.16
N LYS A 163 -6.51 2.70 10.15
CA LYS A 163 -6.93 3.82 9.29
C LYS A 163 -6.97 3.51 7.78
N ARG A 164 -6.38 2.40 7.34
CA ARG A 164 -6.36 1.92 5.95
C ARG A 164 -7.31 0.75 5.70
N SER A 165 -8.10 0.36 6.71
CA SER A 165 -9.16 -0.61 6.49
C SER A 165 -10.21 -0.04 5.56
N VAL A 166 -10.74 -0.89 4.68
CA VAL A 166 -11.72 -0.57 3.67
C VAL A 166 -12.86 -1.56 3.79
N PHE A 167 -14.08 -1.04 3.81
CA PHE A 167 -15.32 -1.80 3.84
C PHE A 167 -16.03 -1.62 2.51
N LEU A 168 -16.43 -2.73 1.93
CA LEU A 168 -17.24 -2.77 0.72
C LEU A 168 -18.63 -3.27 1.09
N TYR A 169 -19.62 -2.42 0.90
CA TYR A 169 -21.01 -2.75 1.05
C TYR A 169 -21.65 -2.97 -0.32
N LYS A 170 -22.45 -4.02 -0.45
CA LYS A 170 -23.37 -4.23 -1.58
C LYS A 170 -24.68 -3.54 -1.24
N VAL A 171 -25.21 -2.78 -2.17
CA VAL A 171 -26.53 -2.14 -2.02
C VAL A 171 -27.59 -3.14 -2.43
N LEU A 172 -28.61 -3.30 -1.61
CA LEU A 172 -29.73 -4.19 -1.85
C LEU A 172 -30.88 -3.36 -2.45
N HIS A 173 -31.37 -3.78 -3.61
CA HIS A 173 -32.47 -3.14 -4.34
C HIS A 173 -33.75 -3.96 -4.21
#